data_AF-A0A4U5JQT9-F1
#
_entry.id   AF-A0A4U5JQT9-F1
#
_cell.length_a   1.000
_cell.length_b   1.000
_cell.length_c   1.000
_cell.angle_alpha   90.00
_cell.angle_beta   90.00
_cell.angle_gamma   90.00
#
_symmetry.space_group_name_H-M   'P 1'
#
loop_
_entity.id
_entity.type
_entity.pdbx_description
1 polymer ?
#
loop_
_entity_poly.entity_id
_entity_poly.type
_entity_poly.pdbx_seq_one_letter_code
_entity_poly.pdbx_strand_id
1 'polypeptide(L)'
;MRKFTFALAVCVALLLAACGGGQKNALLAAQNAYAGAIRWGEFESAWARVDPEYREQHPMTELEFERYAQIQVSSYRDLDEAVLEDGSPARLIEIGVINKHTQAERTIRYREEWRWDSEKKTWWVRGGLPDFWAGG
;
A
#
# COMPACT_ATOMS: atom_id res chain seq x y z
N MET A 1 -4.25 7.28 49.50
CA MET A 1 -5.15 7.08 48.34
C MET A 1 -4.80 7.96 47.13
N ARG A 2 -4.62 9.28 47.28
CA ARG A 2 -4.34 10.22 46.14
C ARG A 2 -3.08 9.91 45.29
N LYS A 3 -2.02 9.34 45.90
CA LYS A 3 -0.78 8.94 45.20
C LYS A 3 -0.94 7.64 44.38
N PHE A 4 -1.84 6.75 44.81
CA PHE A 4 -2.14 5.49 44.11
C PHE A 4 -3.00 5.75 42.87
N THR A 5 -3.93 6.71 42.95
CA THR A 5 -4.75 7.17 41.81
C THR A 5 -3.88 7.81 40.73
N PHE A 6 -2.85 8.59 41.12
CA PHE A 6 -1.90 9.19 40.17
C PHE A 6 -1.01 8.15 39.48
N ALA A 7 -0.53 7.14 40.21
CA ALA A 7 0.28 6.06 39.64
C ALA A 7 -0.54 5.20 38.65
N LEU A 8 -1.80 4.92 38.97
CA LEU A 8 -2.70 4.18 38.09
C LEU A 8 -3.03 4.98 36.82
N ALA A 9 -3.25 6.29 36.94
CA ALA A 9 -3.52 7.17 35.79
C ALA A 9 -2.33 7.25 34.82
N VAL A 10 -1.09 7.26 35.33
CA VAL A 10 0.13 7.27 34.49
C VAL A 10 0.35 5.93 33.79
N CYS A 11 0.09 4.79 34.44
CA CYS A 11 0.18 3.48 33.80
C CYS A 11 -0.86 3.29 32.68
N VAL A 12 -2.09 3.80 32.86
CA VAL A 12 -3.13 3.73 31.81
C VAL A 12 -2.76 4.62 30.61
N ALA A 13 -2.15 5.79 30.83
CA ALA A 13 -1.68 6.66 29.75
C ALA A 13 -0.53 6.03 28.93
N LEU A 14 0.37 5.27 29.55
CA LEU A 14 1.47 4.58 28.86
C LEU A 14 0.99 3.40 28.00
N LEU A 15 -0.09 2.71 28.41
CA LEU A 15 -0.68 1.61 27.64
C LEU A 15 -1.39 2.08 26.37
N LEU A 16 -1.95 3.30 26.36
CA LEU A 16 -2.62 3.89 25.19
C LEU A 16 -1.62 4.32 24.10
N ALA A 17 -0.40 4.73 24.47
CA ALA A 17 0.63 5.11 23.50
C ALA A 17 1.21 3.91 22.72
N ALA A 18 1.18 2.71 23.30
CA ALA A 18 1.71 1.49 22.68
C ALA A 18 0.85 0.99 21.50
N CYS A 19 -0.46 1.24 21.52
CA CYS A 19 -1.37 0.77 20.47
C CYS A 19 -1.22 1.57 19.16
N GLY A 20 -0.94 2.88 19.25
CA GLY A 20 -0.83 3.74 18.07
C GLY A 20 0.48 3.58 17.27
N GLY A 21 1.59 3.21 17.92
CA GLY A 21 2.87 2.99 17.25
C GLY A 21 2.90 1.73 16.38
N GLY A 22 2.23 0.66 16.83
CA GLY A 22 2.20 -0.62 16.12
C GLY A 22 1.53 -0.53 14.74
N GLN A 23 0.39 0.15 14.66
CA GLN A 23 -0.34 0.30 13.39
C GLN A 23 0.44 1.15 12.38
N LYS A 24 1.10 2.23 12.82
CA LYS A 24 1.95 3.07 11.95
C LYS A 24 3.18 2.31 11.42
N ASN A 25 3.85 1.54 12.28
CA ASN A 25 4.98 0.71 11.84
C ASN A 25 4.52 -0.40 10.88
N ALA A 26 3.35 -1.00 11.11
CA ALA A 26 2.76 -1.96 10.20
C ALA A 26 2.42 -1.33 8.84
N LEU A 27 1.96 -0.06 8.81
CA LEU A 27 1.71 0.66 7.57
C LEU A 27 2.99 0.83 6.76
N LEU A 28 4.05 1.33 7.39
CA LEU A 28 5.35 1.52 6.72
C LEU A 28 5.91 0.19 6.18
N ALA A 29 5.78 -0.89 6.94
CA ALA A 29 6.19 -2.22 6.50
C ALA A 29 5.37 -2.69 5.28
N ALA A 30 4.05 -2.52 5.31
CA ALA A 30 3.16 -2.89 4.20
C ALA A 30 3.46 -2.07 2.94
N GLN A 31 3.64 -0.75 3.09
CA GLN A 31 4.01 0.17 2.02
C GLN A 31 5.34 -0.20 1.37
N ASN A 32 6.36 -0.51 2.17
CA ASN A 32 7.67 -0.93 1.66
C ASN A 32 7.60 -2.28 0.92
N ALA A 33 6.83 -3.23 1.46
CA ALA A 33 6.66 -4.54 0.85
C ALA A 33 5.92 -4.44 -0.50
N TYR A 34 4.86 -3.62 -0.56
CA TYR A 34 4.13 -3.37 -1.81
C TYR A 34 5.00 -2.62 -2.84
N ALA A 35 5.63 -1.51 -2.44
CA ALA A 35 6.52 -0.75 -3.31
C ALA A 35 7.69 -1.60 -3.84
N GLY A 36 8.26 -2.46 -3.00
CA GLY A 36 9.29 -3.43 -3.38
C GLY A 36 8.78 -4.42 -4.43
N ALA A 37 7.62 -5.03 -4.21
CA ALA A 37 7.01 -5.96 -5.15
C ALA A 37 6.78 -5.31 -6.53
N ILE A 38 6.22 -4.09 -6.57
CA ILE A 38 6.04 -3.34 -7.82
C ILE A 38 7.38 -3.05 -8.50
N ARG A 39 8.37 -2.52 -7.77
CA ARG A 39 9.68 -2.15 -8.32
C ARG A 39 10.40 -3.34 -8.96
N TRP A 40 10.28 -4.52 -8.37
CA TRP A 40 10.93 -5.73 -8.85
C TRP A 40 10.08 -6.52 -9.85
N GLY A 41 8.88 -6.03 -10.20
CA GLY A 41 7.97 -6.70 -11.13
C GLY A 41 7.32 -7.96 -10.57
N GLU A 42 7.29 -8.11 -9.24
CA GLU A 42 6.63 -9.22 -8.54
C GLU A 42 5.12 -8.94 -8.41
N PHE A 43 4.43 -8.85 -9.54
CA PHE A 43 3.03 -8.38 -9.58
C PHE A 43 2.05 -9.31 -8.88
N GLU A 44 2.30 -10.62 -8.86
CA GLU A 44 1.53 -11.57 -8.05
C GLU A 44 1.68 -11.29 -6.54
N SER A 45 2.90 -11.02 -6.08
CA SER A 45 3.18 -10.61 -4.71
C SER A 45 2.50 -9.28 -4.37
N ALA A 46 2.53 -8.31 -5.29
CA ALA A 46 1.82 -7.04 -5.12
C ALA A 46 0.30 -7.27 -5.05
N TRP A 47 -0.25 -8.12 -5.92
CA TRP A 47 -1.66 -8.46 -5.94
C TRP A 47 -2.11 -9.11 -4.64
N ALA A 48 -1.32 -10.00 -4.05
CA ALA A 48 -1.62 -10.62 -2.75
C ALA A 48 -1.78 -9.60 -1.60
N ARG A 49 -1.32 -8.35 -1.77
CA ARG A 49 -1.43 -7.25 -0.80
C ARG A 49 -2.60 -6.29 -1.11
N VAL A 50 -3.31 -6.52 -2.19
CA VAL A 50 -4.58 -5.84 -2.50
C VAL A 50 -5.68 -6.41 -1.62
N ASP A 51 -6.60 -5.53 -1.24
CA ASP A 51 -7.77 -5.82 -0.43
C ASP A 51 -8.49 -7.09 -0.92
N PRO A 52 -8.69 -8.10 -0.06
CA PRO A 52 -9.43 -9.30 -0.44
C PRO A 52 -10.79 -9.02 -1.08
N GLU A 53 -11.55 -8.04 -0.58
CA GLU A 53 -12.87 -7.70 -1.13
C GLU A 53 -12.74 -7.11 -2.54
N TYR A 54 -11.72 -6.29 -2.79
CA TYR A 54 -11.43 -5.78 -4.12
C TYR A 54 -11.05 -6.92 -5.07
N ARG A 55 -10.21 -7.85 -4.63
CA ARG A 55 -9.76 -8.99 -5.44
C ARG A 55 -10.89 -9.96 -5.79
N GLU A 56 -11.85 -10.14 -4.90
CA GLU A 56 -13.05 -10.94 -5.17
C GLU A 56 -13.93 -10.30 -6.24
N GLN A 57 -14.06 -8.97 -6.22
CA GLN A 57 -14.85 -8.21 -7.19
C GLN A 57 -14.12 -8.02 -8.53
N HIS A 58 -12.78 -8.01 -8.50
CA HIS A 58 -11.90 -7.78 -9.66
C HIS A 58 -10.85 -8.89 -9.74
N PRO A 59 -11.25 -10.14 -10.00
CA PRO A 59 -10.31 -11.26 -10.00
C PRO A 59 -9.26 -11.07 -11.10
N MET A 60 -7.99 -11.13 -10.71
CA MET A 60 -6.87 -11.11 -11.65
C MET A 60 -6.79 -12.44 -12.39
N THR A 61 -6.72 -12.37 -13.70
CA THR A 61 -6.55 -13.51 -14.60
C THR A 61 -5.09 -13.72 -14.96
N GLU A 62 -4.76 -14.93 -15.44
CA GLU A 62 -3.42 -15.24 -15.95
C GLU A 62 -3.00 -14.27 -17.06
N LEU A 63 -3.90 -13.98 -18.00
CA LEU A 63 -3.65 -13.07 -19.11
C LEU A 63 -3.29 -11.66 -18.63
N GLU A 64 -3.90 -11.18 -17.54
CA GLU A 64 -3.56 -9.88 -16.98
C GLU A 64 -2.16 -9.89 -16.33
N PHE A 65 -1.79 -10.97 -15.62
CA PHE A 65 -0.43 -11.14 -15.12
C PHE A 65 0.61 -11.23 -16.25
N GLU A 66 0.31 -11.94 -17.33
CA GLU A 66 1.16 -11.97 -18.53
C GLU A 66 1.33 -10.58 -19.16
N ARG A 67 0.28 -9.74 -19.11
CA ARG A 67 0.34 -8.35 -19.57
C ARG A 67 1.30 -7.54 -18.70
N TYR A 68 1.20 -7.67 -17.37
CA TYR A 68 2.15 -7.07 -16.44
C TYR A 68 3.59 -7.57 -16.67
N ALA A 69 3.79 -8.82 -17.06
CA ALA A 69 5.13 -9.35 -17.36
C ALA A 69 5.81 -8.65 -18.56
N GLN A 70 5.06 -7.95 -19.42
CA GLN A 70 5.62 -7.21 -20.58
C GLN A 70 6.20 -5.84 -20.23
N ILE A 71 6.11 -5.41 -18.96
CA ILE A 71 6.66 -4.12 -18.51
C ILE A 71 7.86 -4.33 -17.59
N GLN A 72 8.76 -3.36 -17.58
CA GLN A 72 9.82 -3.21 -16.59
C GLN A 72 9.60 -1.90 -15.84
N VAL A 73 9.60 -1.94 -14.52
CA VAL A 73 9.55 -0.73 -13.70
C VAL A 73 10.94 -0.11 -13.65
N SER A 74 11.07 1.14 -14.11
CA SER A 74 12.33 1.91 -14.10
C SER A 74 12.46 2.82 -12.88
N SER A 75 11.34 3.28 -12.33
CA SER A 75 11.32 4.07 -11.10
C SER A 75 10.00 3.94 -10.34
N TYR A 76 10.05 4.20 -9.03
CA TYR A 76 8.89 4.26 -8.16
C TYR A 76 9.15 5.36 -7.13
N ARG A 77 8.44 6.48 -7.24
CA ARG A 77 8.68 7.69 -6.44
C ARG A 77 7.43 8.10 -5.71
N ASP A 78 7.56 8.30 -4.40
CA ASP A 78 6.52 8.92 -3.58
C ASP A 78 6.54 10.43 -3.83
N LEU A 79 5.38 10.99 -4.21
CA LEU A 79 5.26 12.40 -4.56
C LEU A 79 4.46 13.20 -3.54
N ASP A 80 3.47 12.56 -2.92
CA ASP A 80 2.60 13.21 -1.97
C ASP A 80 1.97 12.18 -1.04
N GLU A 81 1.79 12.55 0.22
CA GLU A 81 1.11 11.76 1.24
C GLU A 81 -0.12 12.53 1.72
N ALA A 82 -1.25 11.83 1.82
CA ALA A 82 -2.51 12.40 2.24
C ALA A 82 -3.21 11.49 3.26
N VAL A 83 -4.18 12.05 3.97
CA VAL A 83 -5.16 11.31 4.75
C VAL A 83 -6.53 11.60 4.14
N LEU A 84 -7.25 10.55 3.75
CA LEU A 84 -8.59 10.66 3.18
C LEU A 84 -9.59 11.11 4.24
N GLU A 85 -10.80 11.49 3.82
CA GLU A 85 -11.88 11.94 4.72
C GLU A 85 -12.24 10.89 5.78
N ASP A 86 -12.11 9.61 5.45
CA ASP A 86 -12.35 8.48 6.35
C ASP A 86 -11.17 8.17 7.30
N GLY A 87 -10.10 8.98 7.25
CA GLY A 87 -8.89 8.80 8.06
C GLY A 87 -7.86 7.82 7.47
N SER A 88 -8.13 7.24 6.30
CA SER A 88 -7.22 6.30 5.65
C SER A 88 -5.99 6.99 5.06
N PRO A 89 -4.78 6.44 5.21
CA PRO A 89 -3.59 6.94 4.52
C PRO A 89 -3.71 6.74 3.01
N ALA A 90 -3.30 7.75 2.25
CA ALA A 90 -3.17 7.67 0.81
C ALA A 90 -1.83 8.25 0.35
N ARG A 91 -1.31 7.76 -0.77
CA ARG A 91 -0.07 8.26 -1.39
C ARG A 91 -0.25 8.44 -2.88
N LEU A 92 0.37 9.49 -3.43
CA LEU A 92 0.49 9.67 -4.86
C LEU A 92 1.87 9.20 -5.29
N ILE A 93 1.90 8.12 -6.08
CA ILE A 93 3.12 7.53 -6.58
C ILE A 93 3.28 7.89 -8.06
N GLU A 94 4.51 8.21 -8.46
CA GLU A 94 4.90 8.18 -9.86
C GLU A 94 5.75 6.95 -10.16
N ILE A 95 5.36 6.23 -11.20
CA ILE A 95 6.00 5.00 -11.62
C ILE A 95 6.54 5.19 -13.03
N GLY A 96 7.85 5.07 -13.19
CA GLY A 96 8.48 4.95 -14.51
C GLY A 96 8.37 3.52 -15.00
N VAL A 97 7.95 3.35 -16.25
CA VAL A 97 7.77 2.05 -16.89
C VAL A 97 8.37 2.03 -18.28
N ILE A 98 9.05 0.94 -18.59
CA ILE A 98 9.61 0.62 -19.90
C ILE A 98 8.79 -0.53 -20.48
N ASN A 99 8.28 -0.35 -21.69
CA ASN A 99 7.72 -1.44 -22.46
C ASN A 99 8.86 -2.34 -22.97
N LYS A 100 8.89 -3.61 -22.58
CA LYS A 100 9.99 -4.52 -22.94
C LYS A 100 10.12 -4.77 -24.45
N HIS A 101 9.03 -4.65 -25.20
CA HIS A 101 9.05 -4.87 -26.65
C HIS A 101 9.53 -3.66 -27.44
N THR A 102 9.07 -2.46 -27.08
CA THR A 102 9.39 -1.23 -27.82
C THR A 102 10.54 -0.43 -27.24
N GLN A 103 10.96 -0.76 -26.01
CA GLN A 103 11.93 0.01 -25.22
C GLN A 103 11.50 1.46 -24.95
N ALA A 104 10.23 1.80 -25.20
CA ALA A 104 9.69 3.11 -24.89
C ALA A 104 9.49 3.24 -23.38
N GLU A 105 9.97 4.34 -22.82
CA GLU A 105 9.77 4.72 -21.42
C GLU A 105 8.65 5.76 -21.28
N ARG A 106 7.83 5.62 -20.23
CA ARG A 106 6.88 6.64 -19.80
C ARG A 106 6.75 6.64 -18.29
N THR A 107 6.14 7.70 -17.75
CA THR A 107 5.72 7.74 -16.35
C THR A 107 4.21 7.67 -16.25
N ILE A 108 3.71 7.04 -15.19
CA ILE A 108 2.29 7.05 -14.82
C ILE A 108 2.14 7.57 -13.39
N ARG A 109 0.94 8.05 -13.05
CA ARG A 109 0.55 8.38 -11.69
C ARG A 109 -0.39 7.32 -11.15
N TYR A 110 -0.13 6.89 -9.92
CA TYR A 110 -0.90 5.85 -9.24
C TYR A 110 -1.23 6.32 -7.83
N ARG A 111 -2.52 6.25 -7.45
CA ARG A 111 -2.98 6.60 -6.11
C ARG A 111 -3.09 5.33 -5.27
N GLU A 112 -2.29 5.25 -4.22
CA GLU A 112 -2.31 4.18 -3.25
C GLU A 112 -3.14 4.56 -2.05
N GLU A 113 -4.27 3.89 -1.85
CA GLU A 113 -5.11 4.08 -0.67
C GLU A 113 -4.99 2.84 0.22
N TRP A 114 -4.86 3.05 1.52
CA TRP A 114 -4.57 1.98 2.47
C TRP A 114 -5.73 1.78 3.44
N ARG A 115 -6.21 0.54 3.57
CA ARG A 115 -7.22 0.16 4.56
C ARG A 115 -6.60 -0.67 5.67
N TRP A 116 -6.86 -0.29 6.92
CA TRP A 116 -6.52 -1.12 8.07
C TRP A 116 -7.57 -2.23 8.26
N ASP A 117 -7.09 -3.44 8.45
CA ASP A 117 -7.88 -4.59 8.88
C ASP A 117 -7.55 -4.86 10.36
N SER A 118 -8.49 -4.51 11.25
CA SER A 118 -8.32 -4.66 12.69
C SER A 118 -8.29 -6.11 13.15
N GLU A 119 -8.93 -7.02 12.42
CA GLU A 119 -8.98 -8.44 12.76
C GLU A 119 -7.65 -9.11 12.44
N LYS A 120 -7.14 -8.88 11.23
CA LYS A 120 -5.86 -9.42 10.76
C LYS A 120 -4.65 -8.59 11.19
N LYS A 121 -4.89 -7.40 11.75
CA LYS A 121 -3.86 -6.42 12.14
C LYS A 121 -2.88 -6.13 11.00
N THR A 122 -3.41 -5.92 9.80
CA THR A 122 -2.62 -5.66 8.60
C THR A 122 -3.21 -4.53 7.78
N TRP A 123 -2.41 -3.97 6.89
CA TRP A 123 -2.83 -2.97 5.93
C TRP A 123 -2.97 -3.60 4.54
N TRP A 124 -4.05 -3.23 3.87
CA TRP A 124 -4.34 -3.64 2.49
C TRP A 124 -4.32 -2.42 1.58
N VAL A 125 -3.87 -2.61 0.34
CA VAL A 125 -4.10 -1.62 -0.72
C VAL A 125 -5.56 -1.73 -1.16
N ARG A 126 -6.33 -0.66 -0.99
CA ARG A 126 -7.77 -0.62 -1.27
C ARG A 126 -8.07 -0.80 -2.77
N GLY A 127 -7.22 -0.22 -3.62
CA GLY A 127 -7.32 -0.33 -5.08
C GLY A 127 -6.51 -1.49 -5.65
N GLY A 128 -6.72 -1.78 -6.93
CA GLY A 128 -5.93 -2.77 -7.67
C GLY A 128 -4.49 -2.32 -7.95
N LEU A 129 -3.77 -3.13 -8.73
CA LEU A 129 -2.44 -2.77 -9.22
C LEU A 129 -2.48 -1.50 -10.09
N PRO A 130 -1.34 -0.80 -10.26
CA PRO A 130 -1.27 0.32 -11.20
C PRO A 130 -1.65 -0.12 -12.61
N ASP A 131 -2.53 0.64 -13.28
CA ASP A 131 -2.80 0.43 -14.70
C ASP A 131 -1.70 1.09 -15.53
N PHE A 132 -0.79 0.29 -16.06
CA PHE A 132 0.32 0.79 -16.88
C PHE A 132 -0.11 1.18 -18.29
N TRP A 133 -1.36 0.97 -18.69
CA TRP A 133 -1.85 1.14 -20.06
C TRP A 133 -2.91 2.23 -20.19
N ALA A 134 -3.44 2.75 -19.09
CA ALA A 134 -4.27 3.96 -19.10
C ALA A 134 -3.45 5.18 -19.54
N GLY A 135 -3.90 5.88 -20.58
CA GLY A 135 -3.23 7.07 -21.13
C GLY A 135 -2.52 6.84 -22.47
N GLY A 136 -3.17 6.14 -23.40
CA GLY A 136 -2.72 5.99 -24.79
C GLY A 136 -2.57 7.31 -25.53
#